data_AF-A0A2C9ZJL1-F1
#
_entry.id   AF-A0A2C9ZJL1-F1
#
_cell.length_a   1.000
_cell.length_b   1.000
_cell.length_c   1.000
_cell.angle_alpha   90.00
_cell.angle_beta   90.00
_cell.angle_gamma   90.00
#
_symmetry.space_group_name_H-M   'P 1'
#
loop_
_entity.id
_entity.type
_entity.pdbx_description
1 polymer ?
#
loop_
_entity_poly.entity_id
_entity_poly.type
_entity_poly.pdbx_seq_one_letter_code
_entity_poly.pdbx_strand_id
1 'polypeptide(L)'
;TSPKADFNGDGYGDVAFAAPYAKVDGHGMAGYVAVVYGGATGLDPAKRTVVSQNTAGVPGAAEAEDTFGDALAVADLDGDGYTDLAVGSSGEDVGTDGDGGSVTVLWGSASGLKNGTSVKDPAVSGHDNWGRLLTAGDFDGDGKKDLAVGTGSSHVYVVRGPFTTTGTSGTAKKITTPETAYSVDAMKAGDTNADGRSDLVLTYRVSLDSSESGSWSKGVAYLGSPTGPD
;
A
#
# COMPACT_ATOMS: atom_id res chain seq x y z
N THR A 1 8.16 19.37 -3.03
CA THR A 1 8.99 18.18 -3.34
C THR A 1 8.28 17.00 -2.73
N SER A 2 8.05 15.90 -3.46
CA SER A 2 7.60 14.67 -2.79
C SER A 2 8.59 14.35 -1.67
N PRO A 3 8.13 13.98 -0.46
CA PRO A 3 9.07 13.56 0.57
C PRO A 3 9.94 12.45 0.00
N LYS A 4 11.26 12.59 0.13
CA LYS A 4 12.18 11.49 -0.13
C LYS A 4 11.88 10.45 0.94
N ALA A 5 11.68 9.19 0.55
CA ALA A 5 11.69 8.10 1.51
C ALA A 5 13.06 8.09 2.19
N ASP A 6 13.07 7.98 3.51
CA ASP A 6 14.24 7.90 4.37
C ASP A 6 13.89 6.89 5.48
N PHE A 7 14.10 5.62 5.20
CA PHE A 7 13.73 4.51 6.08
C PHE A 7 14.71 4.35 7.23
N ASN A 8 15.94 4.89 7.08
CA ASN A 8 16.99 4.82 8.09
C ASN A 8 17.21 6.14 8.86
N GLY A 9 16.55 7.22 8.47
CA GLY A 9 16.59 8.53 9.12
C GLY A 9 17.95 9.22 9.01
N ASP A 10 18.77 8.89 8.00
CA ASP A 10 20.11 9.45 7.84
C ASP A 10 20.14 10.78 7.07
N GLY A 11 18.97 11.26 6.62
CA GLY A 11 18.79 12.50 5.87
C GLY A 11 19.06 12.35 4.37
N TYR A 12 19.41 11.16 3.89
CA TYR A 12 19.52 10.84 2.47
C TYR A 12 18.30 10.07 2.00
N GLY A 13 18.00 10.21 0.70
CA GLY A 13 16.85 9.53 0.13
C GLY A 13 17.17 8.08 -0.20
N ASP A 14 16.32 7.17 0.28
CA ASP A 14 16.35 5.74 0.04
C ASP A 14 15.42 5.33 -1.12
N VAL A 15 15.59 4.10 -1.61
CA VAL A 15 14.72 3.53 -2.66
C VAL A 15 14.28 2.13 -2.28
N ALA A 16 12.96 1.92 -2.21
CA ALA A 16 12.33 0.61 -2.17
C ALA A 16 11.95 0.16 -3.58
N PHE A 17 12.14 -1.12 -3.88
CA PHE A 17 11.65 -1.78 -5.09
C PHE A 17 11.22 -3.21 -4.79
N ALA A 18 10.40 -3.76 -5.66
CA ALA A 18 9.81 -5.08 -5.47
C ALA A 18 10.15 -6.04 -6.61
N ALA A 19 10.10 -7.32 -6.28
CA ALA A 19 10.16 -8.43 -7.22
C ALA A 19 9.04 -9.42 -6.88
N PRO A 20 7.75 -9.06 -7.10
CA PRO A 20 6.60 -9.85 -6.68
C PRO A 20 6.56 -11.25 -7.31
N TYR A 21 7.11 -11.40 -8.52
CA TYR A 21 7.16 -12.71 -9.19
C TYR A 21 8.42 -13.53 -8.86
N ALA A 22 9.23 -13.09 -7.89
CA ALA A 22 10.42 -13.82 -7.49
C ALA A 22 10.08 -15.09 -6.72
N LYS A 23 11.02 -16.05 -6.78
CA LYS A 23 10.96 -17.28 -6.01
C LYS A 23 11.55 -17.07 -4.61
N VAL A 24 10.83 -17.46 -3.56
CA VAL A 24 11.31 -17.46 -2.17
C VAL A 24 11.15 -18.87 -1.59
N ASP A 25 12.24 -19.43 -1.06
CA ASP A 25 12.29 -20.75 -0.41
C ASP A 25 11.58 -21.92 -1.14
N GLY A 26 11.60 -21.94 -2.48
CA GLY A 26 10.92 -22.99 -3.24
C GLY A 26 9.60 -22.57 -3.88
N HIS A 27 8.98 -21.50 -3.38
CA HIS A 27 7.67 -21.01 -3.80
C HIS A 27 7.80 -19.98 -4.92
N GLY A 28 7.21 -20.27 -6.09
CA GLY A 28 7.22 -19.37 -7.24
C GLY A 28 6.24 -18.23 -7.02
N MET A 29 6.60 -17.02 -7.49
CA MET A 29 5.77 -15.81 -7.33
C MET A 29 5.40 -15.47 -5.87
N ALA A 30 6.18 -15.96 -4.91
CA ALA A 30 6.04 -15.58 -3.51
C ALA A 30 6.40 -14.11 -3.28
N GLY A 31 7.41 -13.63 -4.00
CA GLY A 31 7.78 -12.22 -4.00
C GLY A 31 8.68 -11.76 -2.84
N TYR A 32 9.39 -10.66 -3.07
CA TYR A 32 10.13 -9.94 -2.04
C TYR A 32 10.21 -8.44 -2.38
N VAL A 33 10.48 -7.63 -1.37
CA VAL A 33 10.88 -6.22 -1.51
C VAL A 33 12.33 -6.04 -1.10
N ALA A 34 12.98 -5.03 -1.66
CA ALA A 34 14.32 -4.62 -1.26
C ALA A 34 14.39 -3.10 -1.11
N VAL A 35 15.12 -2.64 -0.10
CA VAL A 35 15.44 -1.23 0.13
C VAL A 35 16.94 -1.08 -0.05
N VAL A 36 17.36 -0.13 -0.88
CA VAL A 36 18.75 0.32 -0.99
C VAL A 36 18.85 1.69 -0.34
N TYR A 37 19.77 1.80 0.62
CA TYR A 37 19.94 3.01 1.40
C TYR A 37 20.79 4.04 0.67
N GLY A 38 20.37 5.30 0.79
CA GLY A 38 21.07 6.47 0.28
C GLY A 38 22.31 6.84 1.08
N GLY A 39 22.98 7.88 0.63
CA GLY A 39 24.14 8.45 1.32
C GLY A 39 24.70 9.65 0.56
N ALA A 40 25.78 10.23 1.09
CA ALA A 40 26.43 11.40 0.51
C ALA A 40 26.87 11.21 -0.97
N THR A 41 27.11 9.97 -1.39
CA THR A 41 27.52 9.61 -2.76
C THR A 41 26.37 9.00 -3.58
N GLY A 42 25.13 9.03 -3.08
CA GLY A 42 23.98 8.35 -3.68
C GLY A 42 23.73 6.97 -3.07
N LEU A 43 22.97 6.14 -3.80
CA LEU A 43 22.59 4.79 -3.37
C LEU A 43 23.80 3.87 -3.27
N ASP A 44 23.87 3.07 -2.20
CA ASP A 44 24.89 2.04 -2.00
C ASP A 44 24.26 0.64 -2.01
N PRO A 45 24.36 -0.15 -3.10
CA PRO A 45 23.79 -1.50 -3.16
C PRO A 45 24.34 -2.47 -2.11
N ALA A 46 25.49 -2.18 -1.50
CA ALA A 46 26.01 -2.96 -0.38
C ALA A 46 25.23 -2.69 0.93
N LYS A 47 24.62 -1.51 1.07
CA LYS A 47 23.72 -1.14 2.15
C LYS A 47 22.28 -1.34 1.71
N ARG A 48 21.80 -2.57 1.86
CA ARG A 48 20.42 -2.92 1.51
C ARG A 48 19.80 -3.87 2.51
N THR A 49 18.47 -3.82 2.58
CA THR A 49 17.64 -4.84 3.24
C THR A 49 16.78 -5.53 2.18
N VAL A 50 16.62 -6.84 2.29
CA VAL A 50 15.69 -7.63 1.47
C VAL A 50 14.70 -8.31 2.40
N VAL A 51 13.41 -8.18 2.11
CA VAL A 51 12.30 -8.64 2.96
C VAL A 51 11.31 -9.44 2.14
N SER A 52 10.90 -10.58 2.67
CA SER A 52 9.78 -11.41 2.19
C SER A 52 8.91 -11.79 3.40
N GLN A 53 7.80 -12.47 3.18
CA GLN A 53 6.98 -13.00 4.29
C GLN A 53 7.76 -13.99 5.19
N ASN A 54 8.79 -14.65 4.67
CA ASN A 54 9.69 -15.51 5.48
C ASN A 54 10.70 -14.73 6.34
N THR A 55 10.81 -13.41 6.19
CA THR A 55 11.74 -12.61 7.00
C THR A 55 11.26 -12.56 8.44
N ALA A 56 12.16 -12.84 9.39
CA ALA A 56 11.81 -12.86 10.81
C ALA A 56 11.17 -11.54 11.27
N GLY A 57 10.02 -11.65 11.94
CA GLY A 57 9.24 -10.51 12.41
C GLY A 57 8.26 -9.94 11.38
N VAL A 58 8.22 -10.47 10.16
CA VAL A 58 7.18 -10.19 9.16
C VAL A 58 6.05 -11.21 9.34
N PRO A 59 4.76 -10.79 9.34
CA PRO A 59 3.64 -11.70 9.43
C PRO A 59 3.51 -12.61 8.20
N GLY A 60 2.90 -13.78 8.40
CA GLY A 60 2.67 -14.77 7.35
C GLY A 60 3.88 -15.67 7.09
N ALA A 61 3.82 -16.41 5.99
CA ALA A 61 4.91 -17.19 5.45
C ALA A 61 4.85 -17.04 3.91
N ALA A 62 5.98 -17.25 3.23
CA ALA A 62 5.98 -17.22 1.78
C ALA A 62 5.33 -18.48 1.22
N GLU A 63 4.27 -18.31 0.45
CA GLU A 63 3.56 -19.34 -0.30
C GLU A 63 3.68 -19.04 -1.80
N ALA A 64 3.18 -19.95 -2.63
CA ALA A 64 3.27 -19.74 -4.07
C ALA A 64 2.17 -18.78 -4.50
N GLU A 65 2.51 -17.81 -5.34
CA GLU A 65 1.56 -16.83 -5.92
C GLU A 65 1.05 -15.73 -4.97
N ASP A 66 1.56 -15.61 -3.73
CA ASP A 66 1.22 -14.49 -2.81
C ASP A 66 1.55 -13.11 -3.39
N THR A 67 2.61 -13.04 -4.20
CA THR A 67 3.11 -11.84 -4.87
C THR A 67 3.52 -10.70 -3.95
N PHE A 68 4.20 -11.00 -2.83
CA PHE A 68 4.68 -10.00 -1.89
C PHE A 68 5.52 -8.90 -2.58
N GLY A 69 5.01 -7.67 -2.53
CA GLY A 69 5.57 -6.50 -3.21
C GLY A 69 4.86 -6.09 -4.50
N ASP A 70 3.69 -6.63 -4.82
CA ASP A 70 2.93 -6.25 -6.01
C ASP A 70 2.42 -4.79 -5.97
N ALA A 71 2.18 -4.26 -4.77
CA ALA A 71 1.92 -2.86 -4.50
C ALA A 71 2.78 -2.34 -3.36
N LEU A 72 3.20 -1.06 -3.45
CA LEU A 72 3.98 -0.37 -2.41
C LEU A 72 3.42 1.02 -2.13
N ALA A 73 3.42 1.42 -0.85
CA ALA A 73 3.25 2.81 -0.44
C ALA A 73 4.24 3.18 0.67
N VAL A 74 4.68 4.43 0.67
CA VAL A 74 5.65 4.95 1.65
C VAL A 74 5.07 6.15 2.38
N ALA A 75 5.23 6.17 3.70
CA ALA A 75 4.81 7.23 4.60
C ALA A 75 5.38 6.95 5.99
N ASP A 76 5.51 7.96 6.84
CA ASP A 76 5.65 7.77 8.29
C ASP A 76 4.25 7.43 8.85
N LEU A 77 3.97 6.13 9.00
CA LEU A 77 2.63 5.59 9.31
C LEU A 77 2.39 5.48 10.82
N ASP A 78 3.45 5.36 11.62
CA ASP A 78 3.36 5.35 13.08
C ASP A 78 3.77 6.68 13.75
N GLY A 79 4.30 7.63 12.98
CA GLY A 79 4.63 8.98 13.43
C GLY A 79 5.95 9.08 14.19
N ASP A 80 6.85 8.10 14.02
CA ASP A 80 8.13 8.05 14.73
C ASP A 80 9.27 8.85 14.06
N GLY A 81 8.99 9.41 12.87
CA GLY A 81 9.92 10.23 12.09
C GLY A 81 10.76 9.45 11.09
N TYR A 82 10.61 8.13 10.99
CA TYR A 82 11.19 7.32 9.92
C TYR A 82 10.13 7.04 8.85
N THR A 83 10.58 6.87 7.60
CA THR A 83 9.65 6.40 6.56
C THR A 83 9.37 4.91 6.77
N ASP A 84 8.11 4.51 6.68
CA ASP A 84 7.65 3.12 6.65
C ASP A 84 7.27 2.67 5.24
N LEU A 85 7.18 1.35 5.04
CA LEU A 85 6.80 0.74 3.77
C LEU A 85 5.57 -0.16 3.96
N ALA A 86 4.43 0.24 3.40
CA ALA A 86 3.30 -0.66 3.21
C ALA A 86 3.52 -1.51 1.95
N VAL A 87 3.33 -2.82 2.07
CA VAL A 87 3.58 -3.83 1.04
C VAL A 87 2.32 -4.68 0.86
N GLY A 88 1.83 -4.77 -0.39
CA GLY A 88 0.77 -5.69 -0.78
C GLY A 88 1.30 -7.11 -1.03
N SER A 89 0.48 -8.09 -0.71
CA SER A 89 0.60 -9.50 -1.14
C SER A 89 -0.80 -9.91 -1.58
N SER A 90 -1.22 -9.43 -2.75
CA SER A 90 -2.64 -9.53 -3.13
C SER A 90 -3.09 -10.92 -3.56
N GLY A 91 -2.16 -11.86 -3.72
CA GLY A 91 -2.45 -13.30 -3.91
C GLY A 91 -2.40 -14.11 -2.61
N GLU A 92 -2.18 -13.49 -1.45
CA GLU A 92 -2.12 -14.22 -0.16
C GLU A 92 -3.44 -14.94 0.12
N ASP A 93 -3.35 -16.21 0.50
CA ASP A 93 -4.46 -16.97 1.06
C ASP A 93 -4.68 -16.62 2.55
N VAL A 94 -5.87 -16.11 2.90
CA VAL A 94 -6.20 -15.74 4.29
C VAL A 94 -7.12 -16.78 4.91
N GLY A 95 -6.53 -17.79 5.54
CA GLY A 95 -7.27 -18.87 6.20
C GLY A 95 -7.90 -19.82 5.20
N THR A 96 -9.19 -19.66 4.90
CA THR A 96 -9.89 -20.42 3.84
C THR A 96 -10.29 -19.54 2.66
N ASP A 97 -9.92 -18.27 2.70
CA ASP A 97 -10.22 -17.26 1.69
C ASP A 97 -9.08 -17.22 0.68
N GLY A 98 -9.29 -17.86 -0.47
CA GLY A 98 -8.27 -17.93 -1.51
C GLY A 98 -8.08 -16.57 -2.17
N ASP A 99 -6.83 -16.15 -2.35
CA ASP A 99 -6.48 -14.81 -2.85
C ASP A 99 -7.12 -13.64 -2.06
N GLY A 100 -7.47 -13.86 -0.78
CA GLY A 100 -8.05 -12.80 0.06
C GLY A 100 -7.15 -11.57 0.13
N GLY A 101 -5.83 -11.79 0.05
CA GLY A 101 -4.81 -10.77 -0.01
C GLY A 101 -4.39 -10.24 1.35
N SER A 102 -3.19 -9.68 1.43
CA SER A 102 -2.68 -9.06 2.66
C SER A 102 -1.97 -7.74 2.37
N VAL A 103 -1.90 -6.91 3.42
CA VAL A 103 -1.06 -5.71 3.46
C VAL A 103 -0.22 -5.77 4.72
N THR A 104 1.09 -5.64 4.57
CA THR A 104 2.04 -5.57 5.68
C THR A 104 2.71 -4.21 5.69
N VAL A 105 2.71 -3.53 6.85
CA VAL A 105 3.57 -2.36 7.07
C VAL A 105 4.89 -2.84 7.66
N LEU A 106 6.00 -2.51 7.00
CA LEU A 106 7.36 -2.72 7.45
C LEU A 106 7.89 -1.39 8.00
N TRP A 107 8.43 -1.42 9.22
CA TRP A 107 8.70 -0.21 10.00
C TRP A 107 10.10 0.34 9.75
N GLY A 108 10.20 1.64 9.50
CA GLY A 108 11.45 2.37 9.47
C GLY A 108 12.16 2.36 10.83
N SER A 109 13.46 2.61 10.84
CA SER A 109 14.23 2.82 12.08
C SER A 109 15.64 3.29 11.77
N ALA A 110 16.40 3.75 12.77
CA ALA A 110 17.83 4.10 12.59
C ALA A 110 18.72 2.99 11.97
N SER A 111 18.27 1.73 12.00
CA SER A 111 18.96 0.59 11.35
C SER A 111 18.38 0.22 9.98
N GLY A 112 17.44 1.00 9.46
CA GLY A 112 16.64 0.72 8.28
C GLY A 112 15.35 -0.06 8.61
N LEU A 113 14.75 -0.63 7.55
CA LEU A 113 13.48 -1.33 7.59
C LEU A 113 13.55 -2.60 8.48
N LYS A 114 12.61 -2.77 9.42
CA LYS A 114 12.57 -3.92 10.35
C LYS A 114 11.14 -4.31 10.75
N ASN A 115 10.95 -5.60 11.06
CA ASN A 115 9.67 -6.18 11.50
C ASN A 115 8.52 -5.84 10.55
N GLY A 116 7.34 -6.36 10.82
CA GLY A 116 6.15 -5.94 10.11
C GLY A 116 4.89 -6.19 10.89
N THR A 117 3.82 -5.53 10.47
CA THR A 117 2.50 -5.78 11.02
C THR A 117 1.45 -5.73 9.93
N SER A 118 0.49 -6.65 9.99
CA SER A 118 -0.60 -6.72 9.02
C SER A 118 -1.60 -5.59 9.23
N VAL A 119 -2.02 -4.93 8.16
CA VAL A 119 -3.17 -4.05 8.15
C VAL A 119 -4.42 -4.90 8.03
N LYS A 120 -5.32 -4.76 9.00
CA LYS A 120 -6.57 -5.52 9.06
C LYS A 120 -7.46 -5.23 7.86
N ASP A 121 -7.83 -6.27 7.11
CA ASP A 121 -8.91 -6.21 6.13
C ASP A 121 -10.26 -5.95 6.85
N PRO A 122 -10.97 -4.86 6.50
CA PRO A 122 -12.27 -4.54 7.10
C PRO A 122 -13.42 -5.44 6.64
N ALA A 123 -13.26 -6.25 5.60
CA ALA A 123 -14.30 -7.07 5.00
C ALA A 123 -13.78 -8.39 4.41
N VAL A 124 -13.12 -9.20 5.26
CA VAL A 124 -12.66 -10.57 4.95
C VAL A 124 -13.74 -11.37 4.23
N SER A 125 -13.38 -12.00 3.11
CA SER A 125 -14.25 -12.76 2.21
C SER A 125 -15.39 -11.94 1.56
N GLY A 126 -15.37 -10.62 1.72
CA GLY A 126 -16.26 -9.68 1.04
C GLY A 126 -15.68 -9.14 -0.26
N HIS A 127 -14.40 -9.42 -0.52
CA HIS A 127 -13.64 -9.12 -1.74
C HIS A 127 -12.34 -9.91 -1.71
N ASP A 128 -11.72 -10.07 -2.87
CA ASP A 128 -10.39 -10.66 -3.00
C ASP A 128 -9.34 -9.55 -3.18
N ASN A 129 -8.07 -9.95 -3.19
CA ASN A 129 -6.91 -9.12 -3.50
C ASN A 129 -6.78 -7.85 -2.64
N TRP A 130 -7.06 -7.96 -1.33
CA TRP A 130 -6.72 -6.91 -0.38
C TRP A 130 -5.24 -6.54 -0.50
N GLY A 131 -4.95 -5.27 -0.78
CA GLY A 131 -3.56 -4.82 -0.98
C GLY A 131 -3.11 -4.67 -2.43
N ARG A 132 -3.96 -4.98 -3.41
CA ARG A 132 -3.65 -4.88 -4.86
C ARG A 132 -3.19 -3.49 -5.33
N LEU A 133 -3.61 -2.44 -4.63
CA LEU A 133 -3.14 -1.05 -4.86
C LEU A 133 -2.92 -0.39 -3.50
N LEU A 134 -1.86 0.43 -3.38
CA LEU A 134 -1.56 1.18 -2.15
C LEU A 134 -1.21 2.65 -2.42
N THR A 135 -1.73 3.56 -1.60
CA THR A 135 -1.24 4.94 -1.49
C THR A 135 -1.51 5.45 -0.09
N ALA A 136 -0.57 6.21 0.46
CA ALA A 136 -0.71 6.84 1.78
C ALA A 136 -1.01 8.34 1.63
N GLY A 137 -1.72 8.91 2.60
CA GLY A 137 -2.11 10.31 2.65
C GLY A 137 -2.65 10.66 4.02
N ASP A 138 -2.73 11.94 4.37
CA ASP A 138 -3.49 12.39 5.54
C ASP A 138 -4.86 12.85 5.04
N PHE A 139 -5.80 11.90 4.90
CA PHE A 139 -7.05 12.18 4.20
C PHE A 139 -8.08 12.86 5.10
N ASP A 140 -7.93 12.76 6.42
CA ASP A 140 -8.81 13.41 7.38
C ASP A 140 -8.25 14.68 8.03
N GLY A 141 -6.96 14.98 7.79
CA GLY A 141 -6.29 16.17 8.26
C GLY A 141 -5.98 16.14 9.75
N ASP A 142 -5.86 14.95 10.35
CA ASP A 142 -5.52 14.79 11.76
C ASP A 142 -4.00 14.84 12.02
N GLY A 143 -3.20 14.96 10.95
CA GLY A 143 -1.75 15.02 10.98
C GLY A 143 -1.07 13.65 10.93
N LYS A 144 -1.82 12.55 10.94
CA LYS A 144 -1.29 11.19 10.84
C LYS A 144 -1.55 10.65 9.44
N LYS A 145 -0.75 9.67 9.04
CA LYS A 145 -0.89 9.06 7.72
C LYS A 145 -1.89 7.91 7.77
N ASP A 146 -2.83 7.97 6.86
CA ASP A 146 -3.78 6.95 6.51
C ASP A 146 -3.27 6.14 5.31
N LEU A 147 -3.89 4.98 5.09
CA LEU A 147 -3.60 4.11 3.96
C LEU A 147 -4.86 3.85 3.13
N ALA A 148 -4.86 4.27 1.87
CA ALA A 148 -5.81 3.78 0.90
C ALA A 148 -5.33 2.42 0.37
N VAL A 149 -6.24 1.46 0.32
CA VAL A 149 -6.00 0.06 -0.04
C VAL A 149 -7.02 -0.37 -1.08
N GLY A 150 -6.53 -0.79 -2.24
CA GLY A 150 -7.35 -1.36 -3.30
C GLY A 150 -7.65 -2.83 -3.09
N THR A 151 -8.69 -3.30 -3.79
CA THR A 151 -9.13 -4.70 -3.80
C THR A 151 -9.23 -5.21 -5.23
N GLY A 152 -9.60 -6.49 -5.41
CA GLY A 152 -9.97 -7.09 -6.70
C GLY A 152 -11.29 -6.58 -7.26
N SER A 153 -12.02 -5.74 -6.51
CA SER A 153 -13.33 -5.18 -6.88
C SER A 153 -13.25 -3.72 -7.36
N SER A 154 -14.41 -3.10 -7.58
CA SER A 154 -14.56 -1.71 -8.02
C SER A 154 -14.64 -0.70 -6.86
N HIS A 155 -13.97 -0.99 -5.74
CA HIS A 155 -13.92 -0.10 -4.58
C HIS A 155 -12.56 -0.19 -3.89
N VAL A 156 -12.26 0.82 -3.08
CA VAL A 156 -11.09 0.84 -2.21
C VAL A 156 -11.53 1.09 -0.78
N TYR A 157 -10.64 0.85 0.17
CA TYR A 157 -10.82 1.27 1.56
C TYR A 157 -9.76 2.27 1.95
N VAL A 158 -10.12 3.28 2.73
CA VAL A 158 -9.17 4.17 3.42
C VAL A 158 -9.15 3.77 4.88
N VAL A 159 -8.03 3.20 5.32
CA VAL A 159 -7.78 2.79 6.70
C VAL A 159 -7.09 3.93 7.43
N ARG A 160 -7.70 4.43 8.51
CA ARG A 160 -7.16 5.58 9.22
C ARG A 160 -5.98 5.25 10.11
N GLY A 161 -5.03 6.18 10.18
CA GLY A 161 -3.94 6.18 11.15
C GLY A 161 -4.37 6.59 12.57
N PRO A 162 -3.43 6.61 13.53
CA PRO A 162 -2.08 6.10 13.39
C PRO A 162 -2.08 4.58 13.27
N PHE A 163 -1.09 4.06 12.56
CA PHE A 163 -0.76 2.64 12.63
C PHE A 163 0.19 2.40 13.81
N THR A 164 0.25 1.17 14.29
CA THR A 164 1.19 0.80 15.34
C THR A 164 1.89 -0.51 14.99
N THR A 165 3.10 -0.67 15.52
CA THR A 165 3.90 -1.91 15.42
C THR A 165 3.23 -3.14 16.04
N THR A 166 2.12 -2.96 16.77
CA THR A 166 1.32 -4.03 17.37
C THR A 166 0.02 -4.32 16.61
N GLY A 167 -0.25 -3.63 15.51
CA GLY A 167 -1.32 -3.97 14.56
C GLY A 167 -2.65 -3.29 14.83
N THR A 168 -2.64 -2.20 15.59
CA THR A 168 -3.84 -1.38 15.77
C THR A 168 -3.88 -0.34 14.66
N SER A 169 -4.97 -0.31 13.91
CA SER A 169 -5.31 0.78 12.97
C SER A 169 -6.69 1.35 13.32
N GLY A 170 -6.98 2.54 12.81
CA GLY A 170 -8.27 3.20 12.96
C GLY A 170 -9.39 2.55 12.13
N THR A 171 -10.49 3.28 11.98
CA THR A 171 -11.64 2.83 11.18
C THR A 171 -11.31 2.83 9.68
N ALA A 172 -11.88 1.87 8.95
CA ALA A 172 -11.80 1.83 7.49
C ALA A 172 -13.08 2.43 6.87
N LYS A 173 -12.93 3.34 5.91
CA LYS A 173 -14.02 3.89 5.08
C LYS A 173 -13.97 3.26 3.69
N LYS A 174 -15.09 2.70 3.24
CA LYS A 174 -15.24 2.20 1.87
C LYS A 174 -15.46 3.37 0.90
N ILE A 175 -14.67 3.45 -0.16
CA ILE A 175 -14.81 4.44 -1.24
C ILE A 175 -15.21 3.70 -2.52
N THR A 176 -16.37 4.06 -3.06
CA THR A 176 -16.96 3.43 -4.24
C THR A 176 -16.87 4.35 -5.45
N THR A 177 -16.64 3.78 -6.63
CA THR A 177 -16.71 4.53 -7.89
C THR A 177 -18.07 5.21 -8.08
N PRO A 178 -18.13 6.36 -8.79
CA PRO A 178 -19.37 7.13 -8.97
C PRO A 178 -20.41 6.43 -9.87
N GLU A 179 -20.00 5.35 -10.53
CA GLU A 179 -20.81 4.53 -11.42
C GLU A 179 -20.38 3.07 -11.34
N THR A 180 -21.17 2.16 -11.93
CA THR A 180 -20.83 0.74 -12.03
C THR A 180 -19.51 0.56 -12.77
N ALA A 181 -18.56 -0.04 -12.08
CA ALA A 181 -17.21 -0.28 -12.58
C ALA A 181 -16.82 -1.74 -12.31
N TYR A 182 -15.79 -2.21 -13.01
CA TYR A 182 -15.25 -3.56 -12.84
C TYR A 182 -14.09 -3.61 -11.85
N SER A 183 -13.23 -2.59 -11.90
CA SER A 183 -12.02 -2.53 -11.10
C SER A 183 -11.55 -1.10 -10.94
N VAL A 184 -10.78 -0.86 -9.88
CA VAL A 184 -9.86 0.28 -9.81
C VAL A 184 -8.53 -0.14 -10.43
N ASP A 185 -7.99 0.70 -11.31
CA ASP A 185 -6.76 0.44 -12.07
C ASP A 185 -5.54 1.09 -11.42
N ALA A 186 -5.70 2.31 -10.92
CA ALA A 186 -4.64 3.05 -10.25
C ALA A 186 -5.23 4.05 -9.26
N MET A 187 -4.45 4.40 -8.25
CA MET A 187 -4.81 5.44 -7.29
C MET A 187 -3.61 6.29 -6.89
N LYS A 188 -3.88 7.54 -6.51
CA LYS A 188 -2.87 8.46 -6.02
C LYS A 188 -3.45 9.40 -4.96
N ALA A 189 -2.65 9.69 -3.94
CA ALA A 189 -2.96 10.70 -2.95
C ALA A 189 -2.17 11.99 -3.18
N GLY A 190 -2.78 13.12 -2.85
CA GLY A 190 -2.13 14.42 -2.81
C GLY A 190 -3.12 15.52 -2.46
N ASP A 191 -2.65 16.61 -1.86
CA ASP A 191 -3.47 17.80 -1.63
C ASP A 191 -3.65 18.55 -2.96
N THR A 192 -4.81 18.40 -3.60
CA THR A 192 -5.09 18.96 -4.93
C THR A 192 -5.76 20.33 -4.89
N ASN A 193 -6.29 20.72 -3.73
CA ASN A 193 -7.03 21.96 -3.54
C ASN A 193 -6.35 22.94 -2.54
N ALA A 194 -5.20 22.55 -1.98
CA ALA A 194 -4.42 23.27 -0.97
C ALA A 194 -5.16 23.50 0.36
N ASP A 195 -6.05 22.59 0.77
CA ASP A 195 -6.77 22.67 2.04
C ASP A 195 -6.04 22.02 3.23
N GLY A 196 -4.87 21.42 2.96
CA GLY A 196 -4.04 20.76 3.97
C GLY A 196 -4.41 19.29 4.20
N ARG A 197 -5.42 18.75 3.53
CA ARG A 197 -5.72 17.32 3.51
C ARG A 197 -5.27 16.70 2.19
N SER A 198 -4.94 15.42 2.25
CA SER A 198 -4.74 14.64 1.04
C SER A 198 -6.11 14.33 0.41
N ASP A 199 -6.20 14.51 -0.90
CA ASP A 199 -7.30 14.01 -1.73
C ASP A 199 -6.92 12.65 -2.31
N LEU A 200 -7.92 11.85 -2.68
CA LEU A 200 -7.74 10.55 -3.31
C LEU A 200 -8.23 10.59 -4.76
N VAL A 201 -7.32 10.36 -5.71
CA VAL A 201 -7.64 10.22 -7.13
C VAL A 201 -7.61 8.75 -7.52
N LEU A 202 -8.68 8.28 -8.17
CA LEU A 202 -8.79 6.93 -8.70
C LEU A 202 -8.91 6.96 -10.21
N THR A 203 -8.38 5.94 -10.88
CA THR A 203 -8.83 5.54 -12.21
C THR A 203 -9.49 4.18 -12.14
N TYR A 204 -10.57 3.98 -12.89
CA TYR A 204 -11.40 2.77 -12.80
C TYR A 204 -11.97 2.36 -14.15
N ARG A 205 -12.27 1.06 -14.31
CA ARG A 205 -12.80 0.48 -15.56
C ARG A 205 -14.31 0.43 -15.59
N VAL A 206 -14.90 0.80 -16.72
CA VAL A 206 -16.35 0.78 -16.95
C VAL A 206 -16.72 -0.12 -18.13
N SER A 207 -18.00 -0.46 -18.25
CA SER A 207 -18.54 -1.13 -19.44
C SER A 207 -18.55 -0.17 -20.63
N LEU A 208 -18.27 -0.72 -21.81
CA LEU A 208 -18.50 -0.02 -23.06
C LEU A 208 -19.96 -0.12 -23.46
N ASP A 209 -20.41 0.85 -24.25
CA ASP A 209 -21.65 0.69 -24.98
C ASP A 209 -21.53 -0.40 -26.07
N SER A 210 -22.66 -0.74 -26.69
CA SER A 210 -22.76 -1.80 -27.69
C SER A 210 -21.93 -1.57 -28.96
N SER A 211 -21.33 -0.40 -29.14
CA SER A 211 -20.42 -0.13 -30.26
C SER A 211 -18.98 -0.56 -29.98
N GLU A 212 -18.68 -0.94 -28.72
CA GLU A 212 -17.33 -1.18 -28.18
C GLU A 212 -16.33 -0.04 -28.46
N SER A 213 -16.84 1.15 -28.83
CA SER A 213 -16.04 2.33 -29.12
C SER A 213 -16.17 3.32 -27.96
N GLY A 214 -15.13 3.41 -27.12
CA GLY A 214 -15.15 4.29 -25.95
C GLY A 214 -13.93 4.14 -25.04
N SER A 215 -13.80 5.04 -24.06
CA SER A 215 -12.76 4.95 -23.03
C SER A 215 -13.13 3.89 -22.01
N TRP A 216 -12.31 2.84 -21.91
CA TRP A 216 -12.49 1.75 -20.93
C TRP A 216 -12.21 2.20 -19.49
N SER A 217 -11.47 3.30 -19.33
CA SER A 217 -11.08 3.83 -18.04
C SER A 217 -11.55 5.28 -17.87
N LYS A 218 -12.01 5.61 -16.67
CA LYS A 218 -12.38 6.96 -16.22
C LYS A 218 -11.58 7.32 -14.98
N GLY A 219 -11.63 8.60 -14.59
CA GLY A 219 -10.98 9.12 -13.38
C GLY A 219 -11.95 9.88 -12.50
N VAL A 220 -11.73 9.82 -11.19
CA VAL A 220 -12.49 10.55 -10.17
C VAL A 220 -11.55 11.00 -9.05
N ALA A 221 -11.81 12.16 -8.46
CA ALA A 221 -11.13 12.66 -7.28
C ALA A 221 -12.14 12.80 -6.14
N TYR A 222 -11.77 12.28 -4.97
CA TYR A 222 -12.50 12.44 -3.70
C TYR A 222 -11.71 13.37 -2.82
N LEU A 223 -12.34 14.45 -2.34
CA LEU A 223 -11.65 15.45 -1.55
C LEU A 223 -11.48 14.98 -0.12
N GLY A 224 -10.33 15.26 0.49
CA GLY A 224 -10.10 15.00 1.90
C GLY A 224 -11.13 15.70 2.78
N SER A 225 -11.61 15.01 3.82
CA SER A 225 -12.60 15.57 4.76
C SER A 225 -12.33 15.04 6.17
N PRO A 226 -12.86 15.63 7.26
CA PRO A 226 -12.67 15.10 8.61
C PRO A 226 -13.15 13.65 8.78
N THR A 227 -13.94 13.16 7.82
CA THR A 227 -14.44 11.79 7.78
C THR A 227 -13.71 10.87 6.80
N GLY A 228 -12.61 11.31 6.20
CA GLY A 228 -11.92 10.68 5.06
C GLY A 228 -12.49 11.16 3.72
N PRO A 229 -11.93 10.69 2.59
CA PRO A 229 -12.25 11.23 1.25
C PRO A 229 -13.74 11.10 0.89
N ASP A 230 -14.33 12.12 0.27
CA ASP A 230 -15.72 12.14 -0.23
C ASP A 230 -15.86 12.96 -1.54
#